data_AF-A0A926A6W9-F1
#
_entry.id   AF-A0A926A6W9-F1
#
_cell.length_a   1.000
_cell.length_b   1.000
_cell.length_c   1.000
_cell.angle_alpha   90.00
_cell.angle_beta   90.00
_cell.angle_gamma   90.00
#
_symmetry.space_group_name_H-M   'P 1'
#
loop_
_entity.id
_entity.type
_entity.pdbx_description
1 polymer ?
#
loop_
_entity_poly.entity_id
_entity_poly.type
_entity_poly.pdbx_seq_one_letter_code
_entity_poly.pdbx_strand_id
1 'polypeptide(L)' 'MVDRGAQLVEVLGPEEFEEDHLPGAINLPLRKIETEARRQLDPSRPVVVYCWDSA' A
#
# COMPACT_ATOMS: atom_id res chain seq x y z
N MET A 1 -11.84 6.58 -7.48
CA MET A 1 -10.44 7.04 -7.24
C MET A 1 -9.45 5.99 -7.69
N VAL A 2 -9.62 4.73 -7.28
CA VAL A 2 -8.83 3.58 -7.80
C VAL A 2 -9.03 3.39 -9.31
N ASP A 3 -10.27 3.43 -9.81
CA ASP A 3 -10.58 3.36 -11.26
C ASP A 3 -10.01 4.51 -12.10
N ARG A 4 -9.43 5.53 -11.45
CA ARG A 4 -8.77 6.68 -12.08
C ARG A 4 -7.24 6.60 -11.97
N GLY A 5 -6.69 5.43 -11.65
CA GLY A 5 -5.25 5.15 -11.64
C GLY A 5 -4.54 5.41 -10.31
N ALA A 6 -5.26 5.57 -9.20
CA ALA A 6 -4.63 5.68 -7.88
C ALA A 6 -3.88 4.39 -7.51
N GLN A 7 -2.79 4.55 -6.77
CA GLN A 7 -2.00 3.45 -6.22
C GLN A 7 -2.53 3.14 -4.83
N LEU A 8 -3.04 1.93 -4.65
CA LEU A 8 -3.53 1.46 -3.38
C LEU A 8 -2.37 0.79 -2.63
N VAL A 9 -2.11 1.22 -1.40
CA VAL A 9 -0.95 0.78 -0.63
C VAL A 9 -1.42 0.23 0.71
N GLU A 10 -1.17 -1.07 0.91
CA GLU A 10 -1.33 -1.76 2.20
C GLU A 10 -0.02 -1.70 2.96
N VAL A 11 -0.09 -1.31 4.23
CA VAL A 11 1.09 -1.07 5.08
C VAL A 11 1.26 -2.08 6.21
N LEU A 12 0.37 -3.07 6.30
CA LEU A 12 0.57 -4.27 7.10
C LEU A 12 1.76 -5.10 6.61
N GLY A 13 2.18 -6.06 7.42
CA GLY A 13 3.24 -6.98 7.08
C GLY A 13 2.89 -7.85 5.86
N PRO A 14 3.89 -8.54 5.28
CA PRO A 14 3.66 -9.43 4.15
C PRO A 14 2.71 -10.59 4.48
N GLU A 15 2.75 -11.08 5.72
CA GLU A 15 1.90 -12.19 6.17
C GLU A 15 0.43 -11.78 6.15
N GLU A 16 0.08 -10.63 6.73
CA GLU A 16 -1.29 -10.12 6.74
C GLU A 16 -1.76 -9.74 5.32
N PHE A 17 -0.87 -9.21 4.49
CA PHE A 17 -1.17 -8.93 3.08
C PHE A 17 -1.46 -10.20 2.29
N GLU A 18 -0.73 -11.29 2.54
CA GLU A 18 -0.97 -12.58 1.90
C GLU A 18 -2.28 -13.22 2.36
N GLU A 19 -2.69 -13.00 3.62
CA GLU A 19 -3.97 -13.46 4.14
C GLU A 19 -5.15 -12.75 3.45
N ASP A 20 -5.15 -11.42 3.39
CA ASP A 20 -6.14 -10.65 2.64
C ASP A 20 -5.63 -9.24 2.29
N HIS A 21 -5.98 -8.76 1.09
CA HIS A 21 -5.72 -7.39 0.67
C HIS A 21 -6.67 -6.97 -0.45
N LEU A 22 -6.84 -5.66 -0.60
CA LEU A 22 -7.66 -5.12 -1.67
C LEU A 22 -7.01 -5.40 -3.05
N PRO A 23 -7.77 -5.88 -4.06
CA PRO A 23 -7.21 -6.23 -5.36
C PRO A 23 -6.35 -5.12 -5.98
N GLY A 24 -5.13 -5.46 -6.39
CA GLY A 24 -4.18 -4.51 -6.99
C GLY A 24 -3.44 -3.62 -6.00
N ALA A 25 -3.59 -3.84 -4.69
CA ALA A 25 -2.78 -3.17 -3.69
C ALA A 25 -1.29 -3.54 -3.80
N ILE A 26 -0.43 -2.58 -3.44
CA ILE A 26 1.01 -2.76 -3.28
C ILE A 26 1.28 -2.98 -1.79
N ASN A 27 1.93 -4.08 -1.42
CA ASN A 27 2.41 -4.27 -0.05
C ASN A 27 3.65 -3.40 0.19
N LEU A 28 3.53 -2.39 1.05
CA LEU A 28 4.63 -1.54 1.47
C LEU A 28 4.55 -1.39 3.00
N PRO A 29 5.14 -2.33 3.76
CA PRO A 29 5.04 -2.34 5.21
C PRO A 29 5.42 -1.00 5.82
N LEU A 30 4.65 -0.52 6.81
CA LEU A 30 4.79 0.81 7.41
C LEU A 30 6.24 1.15 7.77
N ARG A 31 6.95 0.19 8.36
CA ARG A 31 8.36 0.31 8.78
C ARG A 31 9.36 0.48 7.62
N LYS A 32 8.95 0.21 6.39
CA LYS A 32 9.76 0.28 5.17
C LYS A 32 9.37 1.44 4.26
N ILE A 33 8.29 2.17 4.55
CA ILE A 33 7.78 3.24 3.67
C ILE A 33 8.87 4.27 3.37
N GLU A 34 9.59 4.76 4.38
CA GLU A 34 10.59 5.82 4.20
C GLU A 34 11.70 5.43 3.22
N THR A 35 12.11 4.16 3.24
CA THR A 35 13.22 3.66 2.42
C THR A 35 12.77 3.13 1.06
N GLU A 36 11.53 2.64 0.96
CA GLU A 36 11.08 1.85 -0.18
C GLU A 36 10.01 2.55 -1.05
N ALA A 37 9.29 3.54 -0.53
CA ALA A 37 8.19 4.20 -1.24
C ALA A 37 8.64 4.78 -2.59
N ARG A 38 9.79 5.46 -2.65
CA ARG A 38 10.30 6.07 -3.89
C ARG A 38 10.71 5.04 -4.96
N ARG A 39 10.98 3.79 -4.56
CA ARG A 39 11.32 2.71 -5.50
C ARG A 39 10.06 2.04 -6.05
N GLN A 40 8.99 1.99 -5.26
CA GLN A 40 7.80 1.20 -5.57
C GLN A 40 6.62 2.05 -6.09
N LEU A 41 6.54 3.32 -5.69
CA LEU A 41 5.42 4.20 -6.00
C LEU A 41 5.80 5.21 -7.07
N ASP A 42 4.89 5.41 -8.02
CA ASP A 42 4.96 6.46 -9.02
C ASP A 42 4.53 7.81 -8.38
N PRO A 43 5.42 8.81 -8.28
CA PRO A 43 5.09 10.10 -7.66
C PRO A 43 4.11 10.94 -8.48
N SER A 44 3.85 10.59 -9.75
CA SER A 44 2.90 11.29 -10.62
C SER A 44 1.44 10.84 -10.41
N ARG A 45 1.22 9.76 -9.69
CA ARG A 45 -0.10 9.15 -9.47
C ARG A 45 -0.54 9.31 -8.00
N PRO A 46 -1.83 9.59 -7.73
CA PRO A 46 -2.34 9.63 -6.37
C PRO A 46 -2.04 8.33 -5.61
N VAL A 47 -1.67 8.45 -4.34
CA VAL A 47 -1.44 7.31 -3.43
C VAL A 47 -2.55 7.29 -2.39
N VAL A 48 -3.19 6.14 -2.22
CA VAL A 48 -4.16 5.87 -1.16
C VAL A 48 -3.54 4.82 -0.26
N VAL A 49 -3.19 5.23 0.95
CA VAL A 49 -2.66 4.34 1.97
C VAL A 49 -3.82 3.85 2.83
N TYR A 50 -3.88 2.55 3.07
CA TYR A 50 -4.82 1.95 4.00
C TYR A 50 -4.12 0.90 4.85
N CYS A 51 -4.74 0.59 5.98
CA CYS A 51 -4.30 -0.39 6.95
C CYS A 51 -5.54 -0.90 7.67
N TRP A 52 -5.40 -2.01 8.37
CA TRP A 52 -6.33 -2.41 9.41
C TRP A 52 -5.64 -2.33 10.78
N ASP A 53 -6.41 -1.95 11.80
CA ASP A 53 -6.01 -2.02 13.20
C ASP A 53 -7.23 -2.46 14.02
N SER A 54 -6.97 -3.11 15.14
CA SER A 54 -7.96 -3.60 16.10
C SER A 54 -8.21 -2.65 17.27
N ALA A 55 -7.49 -1.52 17.31
CA ALA A 55 -7.57 -0.49 18.35
C ALA A 55 -8.92 0.25 18.40
#